data_AF-A0A158R2T3-F1
#
_entry.id   AF-A0A158R2T3-F1
#
_cell.length_a   1.000
_cell.length_b   1.000
_cell.length_c   1.000
_cell.angle_alpha   90.00
_cell.angle_beta   90.00
_cell.angle_gamma   90.00
#
_symmetry.space_group_name_H-M   'P 1'
#
loop_
_entity.id
_entity.type
_entity.pdbx_description
1 polymer ?
#
loop_
_entity_poly.entity_id
_entity_poly.type
_entity_poly.pdbx_seq_one_letter_code
_entity_poly.pdbx_strand_id
1 'polypeptide(L)'
;MISSDSRICLASGFVVFIEQAPKYQLSHCLSPLHGNGPKWLLFTEFVEHYKLIGVEHFYVYVKDIDEYSARVLNDYVRTGEIETTFLRTNDRPGGLYLRATIRDCIHRSRHHSRYVIIGDLDERIVLSGTETLTGYVTNVMTLHPNVASLRFKARYVVCTGHLPVYYNVMEMGVHRTRLLFSNYETFFVPVADAFIRHMRYPDRWTERELPTILSYGKMETTNYPEHLMPVLYQRVKERLDRVYLVNSTTTQRLLAATISTP
;
A
#
# COMPACT_ATOMS: atom_id res chain seq x y z
N MET A 1 -24.61 -30.39 7.18
CA MET A 1 -25.80 -29.84 6.52
C MET A 1 -25.66 -28.32 6.53
N ILE A 2 -25.59 -27.73 5.35
CA ILE A 2 -25.44 -26.29 5.15
C ILE A 2 -26.85 -25.70 5.19
N SER A 3 -27.12 -24.82 6.14
CA SER A 3 -28.31 -23.98 6.19
C SER A 3 -27.90 -22.55 5.88
N SER A 4 -28.54 -22.03 4.84
CA SER A 4 -28.62 -20.63 4.43
C SER A 4 -28.84 -19.69 5.60
N ASP A 5 -28.03 -18.64 5.71
CA ASP A 5 -28.38 -17.27 5.30
C ASP A 5 -27.47 -16.27 6.02
N SER A 6 -27.25 -15.11 5.39
CA SER A 6 -26.69 -13.87 5.97
C SER A 6 -25.17 -13.61 5.94
N ARG A 7 -24.71 -13.20 4.74
CA ARG A 7 -23.99 -11.96 4.36
C ARG A 7 -22.81 -11.40 5.21
N ILE A 8 -21.77 -10.93 4.47
CA ILE A 8 -20.71 -9.91 4.78
C ILE A 8 -19.42 -10.48 5.46
N CYS A 9 -18.14 -10.26 5.06
CA CYS A 9 -17.39 -9.10 4.54
C CYS A 9 -16.31 -9.39 3.45
N LEU A 10 -16.17 -8.46 2.49
CA LEU A 10 -15.26 -8.49 1.32
C LEU A 10 -13.96 -7.69 1.57
N ALA A 11 -12.81 -8.18 1.09
CA ALA A 11 -11.50 -7.50 1.06
C ALA A 11 -11.26 -6.88 -0.32
N SER A 12 -10.88 -5.61 -0.38
CA SER A 12 -10.54 -4.93 -1.64
C SER A 12 -9.89 -3.57 -1.40
N GLY A 13 -8.83 -3.28 -2.14
CA GLY A 13 -8.40 -1.92 -2.45
C GLY A 13 -9.37 -1.33 -3.46
N PHE A 14 -9.66 -0.04 -3.31
CA PHE A 14 -10.64 0.64 -4.16
C PHE A 14 -10.08 1.89 -4.77
N VAL A 15 -10.48 2.15 -6.02
CA VAL A 15 -10.10 3.35 -6.76
C VAL A 15 -11.30 4.28 -6.87
N VAL A 16 -11.25 5.47 -6.28
CA VAL A 16 -12.38 6.43 -6.27
C VAL A 16 -12.19 7.53 -7.31
N PHE A 17 -13.24 7.85 -8.08
CA PHE A 17 -13.28 8.95 -9.05
C PHE A 17 -13.49 10.31 -8.39
N ILE A 18 -12.80 11.33 -8.91
CA ILE A 18 -12.86 12.71 -8.41
C ILE A 18 -12.95 13.70 -9.59
N GLU A 19 -13.92 14.62 -9.51
CA GLU A 19 -14.29 15.53 -10.59
C GLU A 19 -13.52 16.87 -10.51
N GLN A 20 -12.47 17.04 -11.34
CA GLN A 20 -11.89 18.28 -11.93
C GLN A 20 -10.44 18.02 -12.46
N ALA A 21 -9.80 19.01 -13.11
CA ALA A 21 -8.45 18.91 -13.70
C ALA A 21 -7.40 18.58 -12.62
N PRO A 22 -6.94 17.33 -12.52
CA PRO A 22 -6.17 16.87 -11.39
C PRO A 22 -4.67 17.06 -11.62
N LYS A 23 -3.91 17.25 -10.53
CA LYS A 23 -2.45 17.31 -10.56
C LYS A 23 -1.82 15.93 -10.85
N TYR A 24 -2.45 14.87 -10.37
CA TYR A 24 -2.02 13.49 -10.49
C TYR A 24 -3.13 12.62 -11.09
N GLN A 25 -2.79 11.66 -11.95
CA GLN A 25 -3.83 10.77 -12.48
C GLN A 25 -4.22 9.70 -11.46
N LEU A 26 -3.24 9.09 -10.81
CA LEU A 26 -3.48 8.05 -9.81
C LEU A 26 -2.64 8.31 -8.57
N SER A 27 -3.29 8.33 -7.41
CA SER A 27 -2.62 8.46 -6.11
C SER A 27 -3.01 7.32 -5.17
N HIS A 28 -2.28 7.17 -4.08
CA HIS A 28 -2.53 6.12 -3.09
C HIS A 28 -2.64 6.69 -1.68
N CYS A 29 -3.78 6.47 -1.03
CA CYS A 29 -4.00 6.66 0.40
C CYS A 29 -3.55 5.40 1.15
N LEU A 30 -2.41 5.48 1.82
CA LEU A 30 -1.93 4.40 2.66
C LEU A 30 -2.63 4.46 4.02
N SER A 31 -3.13 3.31 4.47
CA SER A 31 -3.60 3.12 5.84
C SER A 31 -2.58 3.60 6.88
N PRO A 32 -3.03 4.18 8.02
CA PRO A 32 -2.11 4.75 8.99
C PRO A 32 -1.00 3.80 9.45
N LEU A 33 0.25 4.24 9.33
CA LEU A 33 1.39 3.52 9.88
C LEU A 33 1.30 3.54 11.40
N HIS A 34 1.22 2.38 12.04
CA HIS A 34 1.10 2.25 13.49
C HIS A 34 1.85 1.01 14.00
N GLY A 35 1.93 0.89 15.32
CA GLY A 35 2.65 -0.21 15.99
C GLY A 35 4.17 -0.05 15.95
N ASN A 36 4.86 -0.82 16.78
CA ASN A 36 6.28 -0.61 17.08
C ASN A 36 7.25 -1.41 16.18
N GLY A 37 6.73 -2.24 15.28
CA GLY A 37 7.56 -3.01 14.35
C GLY A 37 8.21 -2.12 13.29
N PRO A 38 9.43 -2.47 12.81
CA PRO A 38 10.07 -1.77 11.72
C PRO A 38 9.29 -1.96 10.42
N LYS A 39 9.31 -0.92 9.59
CA LYS A 39 8.51 -0.80 8.36
C LYS A 39 9.35 -0.46 7.14
N TRP A 40 10.62 -0.07 7.31
CA TRP A 40 11.49 0.47 6.27
C TRP A 40 11.48 -0.33 4.96
N LEU A 41 11.62 -1.67 5.02
CA LEU A 41 11.69 -2.50 3.82
C LEU A 41 10.30 -2.67 3.18
N LEU A 42 9.29 -3.08 3.97
CA LEU A 42 7.92 -3.22 3.46
C LEU A 42 7.40 -1.94 2.81
N PHE A 43 7.69 -0.81 3.45
CA PHE A 43 7.29 0.51 3.01
C PHE A 43 8.01 0.91 1.73
N THR A 44 9.31 0.63 1.62
CA THR A 44 10.05 0.88 0.37
C THR A 44 9.50 0.01 -0.77
N GLU A 45 9.28 -1.28 -0.52
CA GLU A 45 8.68 -2.20 -1.51
C GLU A 45 7.28 -1.75 -1.92
N PHE A 46 6.47 -1.27 -0.97
CA PHE A 46 5.13 -0.73 -1.22
C PHE A 46 5.20 0.48 -2.15
N VAL A 47 6.00 1.49 -1.80
CA VAL A 47 6.08 2.74 -2.57
C VAL A 47 6.63 2.46 -3.97
N GLU A 48 7.74 1.71 -4.08
CA GLU A 48 8.35 1.43 -5.39
C GLU A 48 7.48 0.52 -6.27
N HIS A 49 6.74 -0.43 -5.70
CA HIS A 49 5.76 -1.23 -6.43
C HIS A 49 4.66 -0.35 -7.04
N TYR A 50 4.04 0.50 -6.23
CA TYR A 50 2.94 1.33 -6.70
C TYR A 50 3.41 2.37 -7.72
N LYS A 51 4.62 2.93 -7.56
CA LYS A 51 5.26 3.77 -8.58
C LYS A 51 5.52 3.01 -9.88
N LEU A 52 5.90 1.74 -9.80
CA LEU A 52 6.16 0.91 -10.98
C LEU A 52 4.88 0.68 -11.80
N ILE A 53 3.73 0.56 -11.15
CA ILE A 53 2.44 0.34 -11.83
C ILE A 53 1.65 1.63 -12.14
N GLY A 54 2.26 2.81 -11.93
CA GLY A 54 1.72 4.10 -12.40
C GLY A 54 1.13 5.03 -11.34
N VAL A 55 1.30 4.74 -10.04
CA VAL A 55 0.93 5.69 -8.98
C VAL A 55 1.94 6.83 -8.93
N GLU A 56 1.44 8.06 -8.92
CA GLU A 56 2.24 9.28 -9.01
C GLU A 56 2.46 9.96 -7.65
N HIS A 57 1.55 9.76 -6.70
CA HIS A 57 1.58 10.45 -5.41
C HIS A 57 0.96 9.61 -4.28
N PHE A 58 1.46 9.79 -3.06
CA PHE A 58 1.01 9.03 -1.89
C PHE A 58 0.65 9.94 -0.72
N TYR A 59 -0.47 9.63 -0.08
CA TYR A 59 -0.88 10.22 1.19
C TYR A 59 -0.60 9.20 2.30
N VAL A 60 0.29 9.56 3.23
CA VAL A 60 0.73 8.66 4.30
C VAL A 60 0.39 9.24 5.66
N TYR A 61 -0.40 8.51 6.42
CA TYR A 61 -0.74 8.86 7.80
C TYR A 61 0.20 8.14 8.76
N VAL A 62 0.80 8.87 9.70
CA VAL A 62 1.77 8.32 10.64
C VAL A 62 1.24 8.44 12.05
N LYS A 63 0.96 7.29 12.67
CA LYS A 63 0.61 7.20 14.09
C LYS A 63 1.82 6.78 14.92
N ASP A 64 2.50 5.71 14.52
CA ASP A 64 3.71 5.20 15.17
C ASP A 64 4.71 4.72 14.09
N ILE A 65 5.96 5.20 14.17
CA ILE A 65 7.05 4.81 13.28
C ILE A 65 8.38 4.85 14.05
N ASP A 66 9.25 3.87 13.84
CA ASP A 66 10.58 3.85 14.43
C ASP A 66 11.54 4.79 13.67
N GLU A 67 12.62 5.20 14.33
CA GLU A 67 13.59 6.14 13.77
C GLU A 67 14.24 5.62 12.47
N TYR A 68 14.49 4.32 12.37
CA TYR A 68 15.11 3.72 11.19
C TYR A 68 14.16 3.83 9.99
N SER A 69 12.91 3.39 10.14
CA SER A 69 11.88 3.52 9.09
C SER A 69 11.53 4.97 8.76
N ALA A 70 11.61 5.89 9.72
CA ALA A 70 11.38 7.31 9.48
C ALA A 70 12.39 7.91 8.48
N ARG A 71 13.61 7.37 8.38
CA ARG A 71 14.62 7.85 7.40
C ARG A 71 14.15 7.61 5.96
N VAL A 72 13.56 6.46 5.68
CA VAL A 72 12.98 6.15 4.36
C VAL A 72 11.79 7.06 4.07
N LEU A 73 10.87 7.21 5.05
CA LEU A 73 9.71 8.10 4.90
C LEU A 73 10.14 9.53 4.56
N ASN A 74 11.09 10.08 5.32
CA ASN A 74 11.58 11.44 5.13
C ASN A 74 12.26 11.63 3.77
N ASP A 75 12.96 10.62 3.27
CA ASP A 75 13.55 10.67 1.93
C ASP A 75 12.49 10.80 0.83
N TYR A 76 11.41 10.03 0.92
CA TYR A 76 10.28 10.12 -0.01
C TYR A 76 9.49 11.44 0.10
N VAL A 77 9.36 11.98 1.32
CA VAL A 77 8.78 13.32 1.52
C VAL A 77 9.67 14.38 0.85
N ARG A 78 10.99 14.28 1.05
CA ARG A 78 11.99 15.20 0.48
C ARG A 78 11.98 15.18 -1.06
N THR A 79 11.79 14.01 -1.67
CA THR A 79 11.72 13.89 -3.14
C THR A 79 10.33 14.17 -3.71
N GLY A 80 9.34 14.49 -2.86
CA GLY A 80 8.03 14.99 -3.27
C GLY A 80 7.03 13.91 -3.69
N GLU A 81 7.36 12.62 -3.55
CA GLU A 81 6.41 11.55 -3.86
C GLU A 81 5.34 11.37 -2.77
N ILE A 82 5.66 11.73 -1.52
CA ILE A 82 4.79 11.47 -0.36
C ILE A 82 4.41 12.76 0.36
N GLU A 83 3.11 12.92 0.61
CA GLU A 83 2.57 13.87 1.57
C GLU A 83 2.24 13.15 2.89
N THR A 84 2.78 13.62 4.02
CA THR A 84 2.58 12.99 5.33
C THR A 84 1.61 13.74 6.22
N THR A 85 0.93 13.02 7.11
CA THR A 85 0.11 13.59 8.17
C THR A 85 0.30 12.82 9.46
N PHE A 86 0.82 13.49 10.48
CA PHE A 86 1.07 12.90 11.78
C PHE A 86 -0.21 12.91 12.63
N LEU A 87 -0.61 11.73 13.09
CA LEU A 87 -1.76 11.54 13.96
C LEU A 87 -1.36 11.78 15.42
N ARG A 88 -2.33 12.14 16.26
CA ARG A 88 -2.06 12.41 17.68
C ARG A 88 -1.53 11.14 18.35
N THR A 89 -0.48 11.31 19.15
CA THR A 89 0.08 10.25 19.97
C THR A 89 -0.71 10.14 21.28
N ASN A 90 -0.86 8.92 21.80
CA ASN A 90 -1.43 8.60 23.13
C ASN A 90 -2.92 8.86 23.39
N ASP A 91 -3.78 9.00 22.37
CA ASP A 91 -5.23 9.10 22.60
C ASP A 91 -5.96 7.75 22.39
N ARG A 92 -5.70 7.06 21.28
CA ARG A 92 -6.39 5.81 20.90
C ARG A 92 -5.47 4.89 20.08
N PRO A 93 -5.76 3.57 20.03
CA PRO A 93 -5.05 2.63 19.18
C PRO A 93 -5.04 3.05 17.69
N GLY A 94 -3.92 2.83 17.00
CA GLY A 94 -3.73 3.25 15.62
C GLY A 94 -4.79 2.75 14.64
N GLY A 95 -5.22 1.50 14.78
CA GLY A 95 -6.27 0.91 13.94
C GLY A 95 -7.62 1.67 13.99
N LEU A 96 -7.89 2.43 15.06
CA LEU A 96 -9.12 3.23 15.15
C LEU A 96 -9.08 4.49 14.29
N TYR A 97 -7.90 4.94 13.86
CA TYR A 97 -7.74 6.11 13.00
C TYR A 97 -8.10 5.85 11.54
N LEU A 98 -8.07 4.60 11.12
CA LEU A 98 -8.36 4.13 9.77
C LEU A 98 -9.56 4.85 9.12
N ARG A 99 -10.72 4.89 9.79
CA ARG A 99 -11.92 5.53 9.20
C ARG A 99 -11.76 7.03 9.05
N ALA A 100 -11.04 7.68 9.96
CA ALA A 100 -10.78 9.11 9.90
C ALA A 100 -9.79 9.43 8.76
N THR A 101 -8.71 8.65 8.64
CA THR A 101 -7.69 8.85 7.61
C THR A 101 -8.19 8.57 6.21
N ILE A 102 -9.05 7.56 6.01
CA ILE A 102 -9.68 7.31 4.70
C ILE A 102 -10.50 8.53 4.26
N ARG A 103 -11.32 9.08 5.17
CA ARG A 103 -12.16 10.25 4.87
C ARG A 103 -11.31 11.48 4.58
N ASP A 104 -10.34 11.77 5.43
CA ASP A 104 -9.40 12.88 5.23
C ASP A 104 -8.71 12.77 3.87
N CYS A 105 -8.23 11.58 3.51
CA CYS A 105 -7.51 11.36 2.27
C CYS A 105 -8.39 11.55 1.03
N ILE A 106 -9.62 11.02 1.03
CA ILE A 106 -10.60 11.23 -0.05
C ILE A 106 -10.90 12.73 -0.19
N HIS A 107 -11.05 13.45 0.91
CA HIS A 107 -11.32 14.88 0.87
C HIS A 107 -10.13 15.69 0.32
N ARG A 108 -8.91 15.37 0.72
CA ARG A 108 -7.70 16.08 0.26
C ARG A 108 -7.33 15.75 -1.18
N SER A 109 -7.48 14.49 -1.57
CA SER A 109 -7.28 14.08 -2.97
C SER A 109 -8.30 14.66 -3.94
N ARG A 110 -9.43 15.20 -3.45
CA ARG A 110 -10.55 15.73 -4.25
C ARG A 110 -10.15 16.79 -5.30
N HIS A 111 -9.01 17.44 -5.13
CA HIS A 111 -8.54 18.46 -6.08
C HIS A 111 -7.11 18.20 -6.57
N HIS A 112 -6.51 17.08 -6.16
CA HIS A 112 -5.14 16.72 -6.51
C HIS A 112 -5.07 15.49 -7.42
N SER A 113 -5.99 14.55 -7.28
CA SER A 113 -5.88 13.24 -7.93
C SER A 113 -7.16 12.90 -8.69
N ARG A 114 -7.07 12.41 -9.94
CA ARG A 114 -8.25 11.93 -10.69
C ARG A 114 -8.86 10.71 -10.03
N TYR A 115 -7.96 9.80 -9.64
CA TYR A 115 -8.26 8.52 -9.04
C TYR A 115 -7.41 8.33 -7.79
N VAL A 116 -7.99 7.71 -6.77
CA VAL A 116 -7.26 7.41 -5.53
C VAL A 116 -7.47 5.98 -5.07
N ILE A 117 -6.36 5.25 -4.86
CA ILE A 117 -6.34 3.92 -4.26
C ILE A 117 -6.41 4.09 -2.75
N ILE A 118 -7.28 3.34 -2.08
CA ILE A 118 -7.20 3.16 -0.63
C ILE A 118 -6.76 1.71 -0.37
N GLY A 119 -5.67 1.51 0.38
CA GLY A 119 -5.11 0.17 0.61
C GLY A 119 -4.12 0.11 1.78
N ASP A 120 -3.82 -1.11 2.20
CA ASP A 120 -2.94 -1.40 3.34
C ASP A 120 -1.46 -1.58 2.92
N LEU A 121 -0.55 -1.49 3.91
CA LEU A 121 0.90 -1.53 3.67
C LEU A 121 1.38 -2.89 3.11
N ASP A 122 0.66 -3.96 3.44
CA ASP A 122 0.91 -5.35 3.06
C ASP A 122 0.10 -5.81 1.83
N GLU A 123 -0.60 -4.88 1.17
CA GLU A 123 -1.35 -5.17 -0.05
C GLU A 123 -0.62 -4.69 -1.31
N ARG A 124 -0.65 -5.52 -2.37
CA ARG A 124 -0.08 -5.20 -3.69
C ARG A 124 -1.12 -5.49 -4.76
N ILE A 125 -1.52 -4.48 -5.54
CA ILE A 125 -2.37 -4.70 -6.72
C ILE A 125 -1.50 -5.24 -7.84
N VAL A 126 -1.84 -6.42 -8.34
CA VAL A 126 -1.14 -7.09 -9.44
C VAL A 126 -2.10 -7.20 -10.61
N LEU A 127 -1.68 -6.62 -11.75
CA LEU A 127 -2.35 -6.80 -13.03
C LEU A 127 -1.82 -8.07 -13.70
N SER A 128 -2.71 -8.77 -14.41
CA SER A 128 -2.34 -9.95 -15.20
C SER A 128 -1.79 -9.56 -16.58
N GLY A 129 -2.11 -8.36 -17.08
CA GLY A 129 -1.68 -7.84 -18.38
C GLY A 129 -0.38 -7.01 -18.31
N THR A 130 -0.02 -6.42 -19.45
CA THR A 130 1.16 -5.53 -19.60
C THR A 130 0.83 -4.04 -19.45
N GLU A 131 -0.45 -3.71 -19.22
CA GLU A 131 -0.88 -2.33 -18.99
C GLU A 131 -0.48 -1.81 -17.60
N THR A 132 -0.46 -0.50 -17.42
CA THR A 132 -0.29 0.11 -16.09
C THR A 132 -1.61 0.14 -15.34
N LEU A 133 -1.57 0.23 -14.00
CA LEU A 133 -2.78 0.31 -13.19
C LEU A 133 -3.56 1.58 -13.51
N THR A 134 -2.85 2.69 -13.76
CA THR A 134 -3.45 3.94 -14.22
C THR A 134 -4.16 3.77 -15.56
N GLY A 135 -3.58 3.03 -16.50
CA GLY A 135 -4.20 2.69 -17.79
C GLY A 135 -5.47 1.87 -17.61
N TYR A 136 -5.39 0.76 -16.87
CA TYR A 136 -6.52 -0.11 -16.59
C TYR A 136 -7.68 0.66 -15.93
N VAL A 137 -7.38 1.40 -14.86
CA VAL A 137 -8.37 2.23 -14.15
C VAL A 137 -9.03 3.22 -15.11
N THR A 138 -8.23 3.93 -15.90
CA THR A 138 -8.75 4.95 -16.83
C THR A 138 -9.67 4.32 -17.87
N ASN A 139 -9.29 3.16 -18.42
CA ASN A 139 -10.08 2.44 -19.40
C ASN A 139 -11.42 1.97 -18.81
N VAL A 140 -11.39 1.28 -17.66
CA VAL A 140 -12.61 0.75 -17.02
C VAL A 140 -13.56 1.88 -16.64
N MET A 141 -13.05 2.97 -16.05
CA MET A 141 -13.87 4.12 -15.66
C MET A 141 -14.43 4.89 -16.87
N THR A 142 -13.75 4.86 -18.02
CA THR A 142 -14.25 5.44 -19.27
C THR A 142 -15.35 4.57 -19.90
N LEU A 143 -15.19 3.25 -19.87
CA LEU A 143 -16.17 2.29 -20.39
C LEU A 143 -17.44 2.22 -19.53
N HIS A 144 -17.31 2.50 -18.24
CA HIS A 144 -18.42 2.43 -17.28
C HIS A 144 -18.61 3.77 -16.55
N PRO A 145 -19.27 4.76 -17.17
CA PRO A 145 -19.37 6.13 -16.62
C PRO A 145 -20.13 6.23 -15.29
N ASN A 146 -20.94 5.21 -14.95
CA ASN A 146 -21.67 5.12 -13.68
C ASN A 146 -20.89 4.39 -12.58
N VAL A 147 -19.64 4.00 -12.84
CA VAL A 147 -18.77 3.37 -11.84
C VAL A 147 -17.95 4.46 -11.16
N ALA A 148 -18.07 4.55 -9.84
CA ALA A 148 -17.24 5.46 -9.03
C ALA A 148 -16.18 4.72 -8.22
N SER A 149 -16.24 3.39 -8.17
CA SER A 149 -15.25 2.60 -7.43
C SER A 149 -14.93 1.27 -8.11
N LEU A 150 -13.64 0.97 -8.26
CA LEU A 150 -13.17 -0.37 -8.65
C LEU A 150 -12.83 -1.19 -7.43
N ARG A 151 -13.03 -2.52 -7.50
CA ARG A 151 -12.83 -3.43 -6.39
C ARG A 151 -12.04 -4.66 -6.85
N PHE A 152 -10.84 -4.85 -6.32
CA PHE A 152 -10.01 -6.01 -6.65
C PHE A 152 -10.23 -7.17 -5.69
N LYS A 153 -10.31 -8.40 -6.21
CA LYS A 153 -10.39 -9.60 -5.37
C LYS A 153 -9.03 -9.88 -4.72
N ALA A 154 -9.01 -10.14 -3.42
CA ALA A 154 -7.81 -10.53 -2.71
C ALA A 154 -7.41 -11.99 -3.00
N ARG A 155 -6.10 -12.22 -3.13
CA ARG A 155 -5.40 -13.51 -3.09
C ARG A 155 -4.35 -13.42 -1.98
N TYR A 156 -4.45 -14.31 -1.00
CA TYR A 156 -3.54 -14.34 0.13
C TYR A 156 -2.28 -15.10 -0.23
N VAL A 157 -1.12 -14.52 0.08
CA VAL A 157 0.16 -15.19 -0.10
C VAL A 157 0.88 -15.22 1.23
N VAL A 158 1.02 -16.44 1.76
CA VAL A 158 1.78 -16.70 2.98
C VAL A 158 3.25 -16.79 2.59
N CYS A 159 4.07 -15.90 3.17
CA CYS A 159 5.50 -15.91 2.96
C CYS A 159 6.14 -17.07 3.75
N THR A 160 6.82 -17.99 3.05
CA THR A 160 7.46 -19.18 3.64
C THR A 160 8.96 -19.02 3.91
N GLY A 161 9.56 -17.90 3.49
CA GLY A 161 10.98 -17.59 3.66
C GLY A 161 11.27 -16.63 4.82
N HIS A 162 12.44 -16.77 5.44
CA HIS A 162 12.93 -15.84 6.47
C HIS A 162 13.45 -14.56 5.80
N LEU A 163 12.72 -13.45 5.94
CA LEU A 163 13.24 -12.11 5.69
C LEU A 163 14.10 -11.65 6.88
N PRO A 164 14.97 -10.63 6.71
CA PRO A 164 15.69 -10.04 7.85
C PRO A 164 14.73 -9.60 8.98
N VAL A 165 15.23 -9.71 10.21
CA VAL A 165 14.56 -10.25 11.41
C VAL A 165 13.27 -9.58 11.93
N TYR A 166 12.69 -8.55 11.32
CA TYR A 166 11.52 -7.91 11.93
C TYR A 166 10.41 -7.49 10.95
N TYR A 167 9.26 -8.15 11.06
CA TYR A 167 7.97 -7.74 10.50
C TYR A 167 6.85 -8.08 11.49
N ASN A 168 6.29 -7.09 12.18
CA ASN A 168 5.02 -7.23 12.89
C ASN A 168 4.09 -6.12 12.41
N VAL A 169 3.30 -6.39 11.37
CA VAL A 169 2.12 -5.57 11.02
C VAL A 169 0.96 -6.14 11.82
N MET A 170 0.64 -5.50 12.95
CA MET A 170 -0.23 -6.10 13.96
C MET A 170 -1.72 -6.09 13.55
N GLU A 171 -2.20 -5.05 12.85
CA GLU A 171 -3.59 -4.97 12.36
C GLU A 171 -3.85 -3.65 11.58
N MET A 172 -4.24 -3.69 10.30
CA MET A 172 -4.81 -2.55 9.54
C MET A 172 -5.90 -3.05 8.58
N GLY A 173 -6.88 -2.22 8.22
CA GLY A 173 -7.92 -2.69 7.29
C GLY A 173 -8.65 -1.64 6.46
N VAL A 174 -8.47 -1.64 5.14
CA VAL A 174 -9.27 -0.81 4.22
C VAL A 174 -10.07 -1.70 3.28
N HIS A 175 -11.32 -2.03 3.63
CA HIS A 175 -11.99 -3.11 2.89
C HIS A 175 -13.44 -2.83 2.46
N ARG A 176 -13.91 -1.57 2.47
CA ARG A 176 -15.20 -1.26 1.84
C ARG A 176 -15.47 0.20 1.50
N THR A 177 -15.87 0.45 0.26
CA THR A 177 -16.69 1.63 -0.09
C THR A 177 -18.01 1.54 0.66
N ARG A 178 -18.25 2.47 1.60
CA ARG A 178 -19.46 2.49 2.44
C ARG A 178 -20.53 3.46 1.91
N LEU A 179 -20.12 4.45 1.13
CA LEU A 179 -20.95 5.54 0.66
C LEU A 179 -20.53 5.87 -0.77
N LEU A 180 -21.51 5.98 -1.65
CA LEU A 180 -21.39 6.46 -3.03
C LEU A 180 -22.47 7.53 -3.25
N PHE A 181 -22.25 8.41 -4.20
CA PHE A 181 -23.31 9.31 -4.66
C PHE A 181 -24.43 8.51 -5.33
N SER A 182 -25.66 9.04 -5.28
CA SER A 182 -26.80 8.43 -5.96
C SER A 182 -26.47 8.21 -7.44
N ASN A 183 -26.80 7.03 -7.97
CA ASN A 183 -26.51 6.54 -9.33
C ASN A 183 -25.09 6.00 -9.61
N TYR A 184 -24.20 5.94 -8.60
CA TYR A 184 -22.88 5.35 -8.77
C TYR A 184 -22.75 3.97 -8.13
N GLU A 185 -22.02 3.08 -8.79
CA GLU A 185 -21.84 1.69 -8.37
C GLU A 185 -20.36 1.29 -8.16
N THR A 186 -20.17 0.12 -7.56
CA THR A 186 -18.85 -0.53 -7.42
C THR A 186 -18.68 -1.59 -8.51
N PHE A 187 -17.62 -1.47 -9.30
CA PHE A 187 -17.22 -2.48 -10.27
C PHE A 187 -16.27 -3.49 -9.63
N PHE A 188 -16.58 -4.78 -9.75
CA PHE A 188 -15.74 -5.87 -9.26
C PHE A 188 -14.80 -6.30 -10.38
N VAL A 189 -13.51 -6.02 -10.20
CA VAL A 189 -12.47 -6.33 -11.18
C VAL A 189 -12.36 -7.84 -11.35
N PRO A 190 -12.51 -8.37 -12.58
CA PRO A 190 -12.28 -9.78 -12.85
C PRO A 190 -10.87 -10.20 -12.41
N VAL A 191 -10.76 -11.35 -11.76
CA VAL A 191 -9.47 -11.89 -11.28
C VAL A 191 -8.50 -12.16 -12.43
N ALA A 192 -9.05 -12.44 -13.62
CA ALA A 192 -8.27 -12.59 -14.84
C ALA A 192 -7.54 -11.29 -15.22
N ASP A 193 -8.10 -10.13 -14.87
CA ASP A 193 -7.54 -8.82 -15.20
C ASP A 193 -6.58 -8.36 -14.10
N ALA A 194 -7.02 -8.44 -12.84
CA ALA A 194 -6.22 -8.01 -11.70
C ALA A 194 -6.70 -8.58 -10.36
N PHE A 195 -5.79 -8.66 -9.40
CA PHE A 195 -6.08 -9.07 -8.03
C PHE A 195 -5.18 -8.36 -7.03
N ILE A 196 -5.57 -8.37 -5.75
CA ILE A 196 -4.72 -7.89 -4.66
C ILE A 196 -3.99 -9.06 -4.06
N ARG A 197 -2.67 -8.95 -3.95
CA ARG A 197 -1.82 -9.87 -3.20
C ARG A 197 -1.65 -9.34 -1.79
N HIS A 198 -2.12 -10.09 -0.80
CA HIS A 198 -1.90 -9.79 0.61
C HIS A 198 -0.65 -10.53 1.09
N MET A 199 0.39 -9.79 1.46
CA MET A 199 1.69 -10.34 1.88
C MET A 199 1.77 -10.35 3.40
N ARG A 200 1.47 -11.48 4.04
CA ARG A 200 1.47 -11.57 5.50
C ARG A 200 2.25 -12.77 6.01
N TYR A 201 2.95 -12.55 7.12
CA TYR A 201 3.58 -13.60 7.91
C TYR A 201 2.58 -14.22 8.87
N PRO A 202 2.67 -15.54 9.12
CA PRO A 202 1.85 -16.18 10.14
C PRO A 202 2.06 -15.53 11.52
N ASP A 203 0.99 -14.97 12.06
CA ASP A 203 0.90 -14.43 13.42
C ASP A 203 -0.38 -14.94 14.10
N ARG A 204 -0.60 -14.58 15.38
CA ARG A 204 -1.83 -14.98 16.11
C ARG A 204 -3.12 -14.53 15.40
N TRP A 205 -3.07 -13.44 14.65
CA TRP A 205 -4.19 -13.00 13.82
C TRP A 205 -4.39 -13.96 12.64
N THR A 206 -3.32 -14.32 11.94
CA THR A 206 -3.36 -15.24 10.80
C THR A 206 -3.89 -16.59 11.22
N GLU A 207 -3.54 -17.08 12.41
CA GLU A 207 -4.12 -18.31 12.98
C GLU A 207 -5.61 -18.16 13.25
N ARG A 208 -6.03 -17.05 13.86
CA ARG A 208 -7.44 -16.74 14.14
C ARG A 208 -8.28 -16.61 12.87
N GLU A 209 -7.72 -15.99 11.84
CA GLU A 209 -8.38 -15.74 10.56
C GLU A 209 -8.08 -16.82 9.52
N LEU A 210 -7.27 -17.84 9.83
CA LEU A 210 -6.91 -18.89 8.88
C LEU A 210 -8.14 -19.59 8.28
N PRO A 211 -9.19 -19.92 9.06
CA PRO A 211 -10.43 -20.46 8.50
C PRO A 211 -11.10 -19.48 7.52
N THR A 212 -11.04 -18.18 7.82
CA THR A 212 -11.55 -17.09 6.97
C THR A 212 -10.75 -16.99 5.67
N ILE A 213 -9.42 -17.04 5.75
CA ILE A 213 -8.53 -16.97 4.58
C ILE A 213 -8.74 -18.16 3.64
N LEU A 214 -8.82 -19.38 4.19
CA LEU A 214 -9.03 -20.61 3.42
C LEU A 214 -10.40 -20.68 2.72
N SER A 215 -11.37 -19.85 3.13
CA SER A 215 -12.71 -19.81 2.52
C SER A 215 -12.77 -19.05 1.19
N TYR A 216 -11.79 -18.19 0.88
CA TYR A 216 -11.78 -17.37 -0.35
C TYR A 216 -11.30 -18.12 -1.60
N GLY A 217 -10.87 -19.37 -1.43
CA GLY A 217 -10.34 -20.23 -2.48
C GLY A 217 -9.16 -21.04 -1.94
N LYS A 218 -8.66 -21.96 -2.77
CA LYS A 218 -7.40 -22.64 -2.44
C LYS A 218 -6.29 -21.60 -2.28
N MET A 219 -5.51 -21.73 -1.22
CA MET A 219 -4.22 -21.05 -1.15
C MET A 219 -3.35 -21.61 -2.27
N GLU A 220 -2.77 -20.70 -3.04
CA GLU A 220 -1.88 -21.03 -4.15
C GLU A 220 -0.55 -20.33 -3.92
N THR A 221 0.53 -21.05 -4.20
CA THR A 221 1.85 -20.42 -4.25
C THR A 221 1.92 -19.58 -5.51
N THR A 222 1.89 -18.26 -5.36
CA THR A 222 2.00 -17.35 -6.50
C THR A 222 3.32 -16.59 -6.47
N ASN A 223 4.00 -16.53 -7.62
CA ASN A 223 5.16 -15.67 -7.80
C ASN A 223 4.73 -14.24 -8.09
N TYR A 224 5.58 -13.28 -7.73
CA TYR A 224 5.38 -11.90 -8.17
C TYR A 224 5.75 -11.82 -9.67
N PRO A 225 5.11 -10.94 -10.47
CA PRO A 225 5.32 -10.94 -11.92
C PRO A 225 6.80 -10.83 -12.31
N GLU A 226 7.27 -11.76 -13.14
CA GLU A 226 8.70 -11.89 -13.50
C GLU A 226 9.26 -10.63 -14.16
N HIS A 227 8.45 -9.93 -14.95
CA HIS A 227 8.85 -8.69 -15.61
C HIS A 227 8.96 -7.49 -14.63
N LEU A 228 8.27 -7.55 -13.48
CA LEU A 228 8.31 -6.48 -12.48
C LEU A 228 9.37 -6.71 -11.41
N MET A 229 9.69 -7.98 -11.08
CA MET A 229 10.57 -8.30 -9.95
C MET A 229 11.98 -7.67 -10.06
N PRO A 230 12.71 -7.81 -11.18
CA PRO A 230 14.05 -7.24 -11.29
C PRO A 230 14.05 -5.71 -11.15
N VAL A 231 13.04 -5.06 -11.74
CA VAL A 231 12.89 -3.59 -11.69
C VAL A 231 12.55 -3.14 -10.27
N LEU A 232 11.61 -3.83 -9.62
CA LEU A 232 11.23 -3.53 -8.23
C LEU A 232 12.43 -3.69 -7.30
N TYR A 233 13.14 -4.81 -7.39
CA TYR A 233 14.33 -5.07 -6.59
C TYR A 233 15.37 -3.96 -6.75
N GLN A 234 15.67 -3.57 -7.99
CA GLN A 234 16.64 -2.53 -8.28
C GLN A 234 16.24 -1.18 -7.68
N ARG A 235 14.97 -0.77 -7.85
CA ARG A 235 14.45 0.50 -7.29
C ARG A 235 14.49 0.52 -5.76
N VAL A 236 14.10 -0.59 -5.13
CA VAL A 236 14.14 -0.75 -3.67
C VAL A 236 15.59 -0.64 -3.18
N LYS A 237 16.50 -1.38 -3.81
CA LYS A 237 17.93 -1.35 -3.47
C LYS A 237 18.51 0.06 -3.60
N GLU A 238 18.30 0.73 -4.72
CA GLU A 238 18.79 2.09 -4.97
C GLU A 238 18.26 3.09 -3.94
N ARG A 239 16.97 3.00 -3.59
CA ARG A 239 16.38 3.85 -2.56
C ARG A 239 17.05 3.63 -1.20
N LEU A 240 17.20 2.37 -0.80
CA LEU A 240 17.78 2.02 0.50
C LEU A 240 19.26 2.38 0.59
N ASP A 241 20.03 2.12 -0.46
CA ASP A 241 21.42 2.54 -0.55
C ASP A 241 21.53 4.06 -0.43
N ARG A 242 20.63 4.79 -1.08
CA ARG A 242 20.59 6.25 -0.97
C ARG A 242 20.31 6.72 0.45
N VAL A 243 19.34 6.11 1.11
CA VAL A 243 18.91 6.51 2.47
C VAL A 243 19.97 6.16 3.52
N TYR A 244 20.58 4.99 3.41
CA TYR A 244 21.40 4.42 4.49
C TYR A 244 22.91 4.46 4.22
N LEU A 245 23.37 4.50 2.96
CA LEU A 245 24.79 4.43 2.60
C LEU A 245 25.40 5.76 2.12
N VAL A 246 24.59 6.76 1.79
CA VAL A 246 25.11 8.06 1.31
C VAL A 246 25.81 8.86 2.43
N ASN A 247 25.43 8.65 3.70
CA ASN A 247 26.09 9.30 4.83
C ASN A 247 27.27 8.51 5.40
N SER A 248 27.38 7.21 5.15
CA SER A 248 28.51 6.40 5.65
C SER A 248 29.81 6.72 4.91
N THR A 249 29.75 7.05 3.61
CA THR A 249 30.92 7.46 2.82
C THR A 249 31.43 8.85 3.16
N THR A 250 30.56 9.82 3.45
CA THR A 250 30.96 11.16 3.89
C THR A 250 31.53 11.13 5.31
N THR A 251 30.92 10.33 6.22
CA THR A 251 31.41 10.17 7.59
C THR A 251 32.70 9.36 7.64
N GLN A 252 32.88 8.33 6.81
CA GLN A 252 34.16 7.61 6.67
C GLN A 252 35.26 8.50 6.06
N ARG A 253 34.93 9.37 5.09
CA ARG A 253 35.91 10.34 4.55
C ARG A 253 36.31 11.41 5.55
N LEU A 254 35.37 11.92 6.36
CA LEU A 254 35.65 12.86 7.44
C LEU A 254 36.46 12.21 8.56
N LEU A 255 36.11 10.98 8.97
CA LEU A 255 36.85 10.22 9.98
C LEU A 255 38.27 9.85 9.49
N ALA A 256 38.43 9.44 8.24
CA ALA A 256 39.73 9.18 7.63
C ALA A 256 40.58 10.46 7.48
N ALA A 257 39.96 11.62 7.24
CA ALA A 257 40.64 12.91 7.20
C ALA A 257 41.09 13.39 8.60
N THR A 258 40.37 13.05 9.67
CA THR A 258 40.79 13.36 11.05
C THR A 258 41.87 12.41 11.61
N ILE A 259 42.04 11.22 11.04
CA ILE A 259 43.06 10.25 11.48
C ILE A 259 44.38 10.42 10.68
N SER A 260 44.38 11.24 9.62
CA SER A 260 45.54 11.44 8.73
C SER A 260 46.26 12.78 8.90
N THR A 261 45.91 13.58 9.91
CA THR A 261 46.71 14.76 10.30
C THR A 261 47.67 14.39 11.44
N PRO A 262 48.99 14.62 11.30
CA PRO A 262 50.01 14.28 12.30
C PRO A 262 49.91 15.10 13.59
#